data_AF-A0A0E4B149-F1
#
_entry.id   AF-A0A0E4B149-F1
#
_cell.length_a   1.000
_cell.length_b   1.000
_cell.length_c   1.000
_cell.angle_alpha   90.00
_cell.angle_beta   90.00
_cell.angle_gamma   90.00
#
_symmetry.space_group_name_H-M   'P 1'
#
loop_
_entity.id
_entity.type
_entity.pdbx_description
1 polymer ?
#
loop_
_entity_poly.entity_id
_entity_poly.type
_entity_poly.pdbx_seq_one_letter_code
_entity_poly.pdbx_strand_id
1 'polypeptide(L)' 'YETLLNTDLKREGEQFGRFLQMVVEYKHKIGIPGFVMLEPKPREPSKHQYDFDVATVYGTLQRWGLEKEVKVNIEAN' A
#
# COMPACT_ATOMS: atom_id res chain seq x y z
N TYR A 1 -8.46 -3.29 -8.96
CA TYR A 1 -9.33 -2.94 -10.10
C TYR A 1 -10.07 -4.17 -10.63
N GLU A 2 -11.22 -3.97 -11.30
CA GLU A 2 -11.97 -5.06 -11.96
C GLU A 2 -11.56 -5.28 -13.42
N THR A 3 -11.36 -4.19 -14.17
CA THR A 3 -10.93 -4.27 -15.57
C THR A 3 -9.91 -3.18 -15.86
N LEU A 4 -8.87 -3.54 -16.61
CA LEU A 4 -7.84 -2.58 -16.99
C LEU A 4 -8.37 -1.55 -17.99
N LEU A 5 -9.44 -1.88 -18.74
CA LEU A 5 -10.00 -1.02 -19.79
C LEU A 5 -10.50 0.34 -19.29
N ASN A 6 -10.81 0.45 -18.01
CA ASN A 6 -11.28 1.70 -17.39
C ASN A 6 -10.41 2.14 -16.19
N THR A 7 -9.20 1.58 -16.05
CA THR A 7 -8.34 1.84 -14.90
C THR A 7 -7.08 2.58 -15.32
N ASP A 8 -6.82 3.73 -14.70
CA ASP A 8 -5.53 4.42 -14.79
C ASP A 8 -4.62 3.96 -13.64
N LEU A 9 -3.85 2.91 -13.89
CA LEU A 9 -2.96 2.30 -12.88
C LEU A 9 -1.97 3.30 -12.29
N LYS A 10 -1.46 4.21 -13.13
CA LYS A 10 -0.46 5.18 -12.68
C LYS A 10 -1.09 6.14 -11.70
N ARG A 11 -2.24 6.71 -12.06
CA ARG A 11 -2.97 7.66 -11.21
C ARG A 11 -3.40 7.03 -9.89
N GLU A 12 -3.98 5.83 -9.92
CA GLU A 12 -4.42 5.14 -8.70
C GLU A 12 -3.22 4.81 -7.80
N GLY A 13 -2.09 4.34 -8.36
CA GLY A 13 -0.87 4.08 -7.61
C GLY A 13 -0.24 5.34 -7.00
N GLU A 14 -0.28 6.49 -7.69
CA GLU A 14 0.18 7.79 -7.17
C GLU A 14 -0.73 8.30 -6.04
N GLN A 15 -2.04 8.13 -6.17
CA GLN A 15 -2.99 8.47 -5.12
C GLN A 15 -2.80 7.60 -3.87
N PHE A 16 -2.58 6.30 -4.07
CA PHE A 16 -2.31 5.37 -2.97
C PHE A 16 -1.01 5.72 -2.23
N GLY A 17 0.08 5.99 -2.95
CA GLY A 17 1.34 6.44 -2.36
C GLY A 17 1.18 7.72 -1.53
N ARG A 18 0.51 8.73 -2.10
CA ARG A 18 0.21 9.99 -1.39
C ARG A 18 -0.62 9.76 -0.13
N PHE A 19 -1.63 8.88 -0.20
CA PHE A 19 -2.45 8.53 0.95
C PHE A 19 -1.63 7.89 2.07
N LEU A 20 -0.77 6.92 1.76
CA LEU A 20 0.10 6.28 2.75
C LEU A 20 1.08 7.28 3.41
N GLN A 21 1.65 8.20 2.63
CA GLN A 21 2.49 9.27 3.17
C GLN A 21 1.72 10.12 4.19
N MET A 22 0.50 10.54 3.86
CA MET A 22 -0.35 11.32 4.77
C MET A 22 -0.68 10.55 6.06
N VAL A 23 -0.90 9.24 5.99
CA VAL A 23 -1.13 8.38 7.16
C VAL A 23 0.11 8.36 8.07
N VAL A 24 1.30 8.17 7.50
CA VAL A 24 2.57 8.16 8.23
C VAL A 24 2.86 9.52 8.87
N GLU A 25 2.72 10.61 8.11
CA GLU A 25 2.88 11.98 8.62
C GLU A 25 1.95 12.25 9.79
N TYR A 26 0.68 11.87 9.65
CA TYR A 26 -0.31 12.09 10.69
C TYR A 26 -0.04 11.25 11.94
N LYS A 27 0.34 9.98 11.78
CA LYS A 27 0.78 9.11 12.89
C LYS A 27 1.87 9.77 13.72
N HIS A 28 2.90 10.32 13.06
CA HIS A 28 4.00 11.04 13.73
C HIS A 28 3.51 12.32 14.41
N LYS A 29 2.65 13.09 13.74
CA LYS A 29 2.07 14.33 14.28
C LYS A 29 1.33 14.12 15.60
N ILE A 30 0.59 13.01 15.74
CA ILE A 30 -0.18 12.71 16.95
C ILE A 30 0.56 11.81 17.95
N GLY A 31 1.79 11.39 17.63
CA GLY A 31 2.63 10.61 18.53
C GLY A 31 2.14 9.18 18.79
N ILE A 32 1.38 8.57 17.86
CA ILE A 32 0.97 7.16 18.03
C ILE A 32 2.21 6.24 17.87
N PRO A 33 2.53 5.42 18.88
CA PRO A 33 3.62 4.46 18.78
C PRO A 33 3.26 3.29 17.86
N GLY A 34 4.27 2.52 17.43
CA GLY A 34 4.09 1.35 16.57
C GLY A 34 4.32 1.63 15.08
N PHE A 35 3.83 0.73 14.23
CA PHE A 35 4.02 0.77 12.78
C PHE A 35 2.69 0.84 12.05
N VAL A 36 2.67 1.53 10.92
CA VAL A 36 1.62 1.32 9.92
C VAL A 36 1.88 -0.03 9.27
N MET A 37 0.84 -0.83 9.04
CA MET A 37 0.97 -2.14 8.41
C MET A 37 0.15 -2.19 7.13
N LEU A 38 0.73 -2.76 6.08
CA LEU A 38 0.04 -3.08 4.84
C LEU A 38 -0.06 -4.61 4.71
N GLU A 39 -1.24 -5.11 4.39
CA GLU A 39 -1.49 -6.54 4.23
C GLU A 39 -1.54 -6.89 2.74
N PRO A 40 -0.61 -7.71 2.21
CA PRO A 40 -0.68 -8.11 0.82
C PRO A 40 -1.86 -9.05 0.59
N LYS A 41 -2.57 -8.81 -0.51
CA LYS A 41 -3.62 -9.69 -0.99
C LYS A 41 -3.65 -9.65 -2.52
N PRO A 42 -3.62 -10.80 -3.21
CA PRO A 42 -3.51 -10.81 -4.67
C PRO A 42 -4.81 -10.39 -5.36
N ARG A 43 -5.95 -10.71 -4.74
CA ARG A 43 -7.31 -10.54 -5.27
C ARG A 43 -8.35 -10.75 -4.17
N GLU A 44 -9.60 -10.40 -4.49
CA GLU A 44 -10.85 -10.50 -3.68
C GLU A 44 -11.15 -9.31 -2.76
N PRO A 45 -12.20 -8.50 -3.06
CA PRO A 45 -13.24 -8.73 -4.08
C PRO A 45 -12.80 -8.40 -5.51
N SER A 46 -11.68 -7.70 -5.68
CA SER A 46 -11.24 -7.27 -7.01
C SER A 46 -10.47 -8.30 -7.79
N LYS A 47 -10.55 -8.20 -9.13
CA LYS A 47 -9.75 -9.01 -10.06
C LYS A 47 -8.24 -8.92 -9.79
N HIS A 48 -7.74 -7.71 -9.50
CA HIS A 48 -6.35 -7.47 -9.10
C HIS A 48 -6.29 -6.41 -8.01
N GLN A 49 -5.64 -6.72 -6.90
CA GLN A 49 -5.30 -5.77 -5.85
C GLN A 49 -3.82 -5.36 -5.98
N TYR A 50 -3.54 -4.07 -5.75
CA TYR A 50 -2.23 -3.47 -6.05
C TYR A 50 -1.12 -3.96 -5.09
N ASP A 51 -1.52 -4.24 -3.87
CA ASP A 51 -0.78 -4.87 -2.80
C ASP A 51 -0.73 -6.38 -2.98
N PHE A 52 -0.31 -6.85 -4.16
CA PHE A 52 -0.51 -8.24 -4.58
C PHE A 52 0.24 -9.27 -3.72
N ASP A 53 1.51 -9.01 -3.42
CA ASP A 53 2.38 -9.85 -2.61
C ASP A 53 3.42 -8.99 -1.87
N VAL A 54 4.24 -9.63 -1.02
CA VAL A 54 5.27 -8.95 -0.23
C VAL A 54 6.25 -8.16 -1.12
N ALA A 55 6.64 -8.71 -2.28
CA ALA A 55 7.61 -8.08 -3.16
C ALA A 55 7.04 -6.81 -3.82
N THR A 56 5.79 -6.87 -4.27
CA THR A 56 5.06 -5.75 -4.89
C THR A 56 4.81 -4.64 -3.87
N VAL A 57 4.43 -5.01 -2.64
CA VAL A 57 4.30 -4.07 -1.53
C VAL A 57 5.63 -3.40 -1.24
N TYR A 58 6.72 -4.17 -1.10
CA TYR A 58 8.05 -3.61 -0.83
C TYR A 58 8.50 -2.63 -1.94
N GLY A 59 8.29 -2.97 -3.21
CA GLY A 59 8.59 -2.07 -4.33
C GLY A 59 7.76 -0.78 -4.29
N THR A 60 6.50 -0.86 -3.88
CA THR A 60 5.64 0.32 -3.67
C THR A 60 6.17 1.20 -2.54
N LEU A 61 6.57 0.61 -1.40
CA LEU A 61 7.12 1.36 -0.28
C LEU A 61 8.45 2.04 -0.64
N GLN A 62 9.35 1.34 -1.34
CA GLN A 62 10.60 1.89 -1.86
C GLN A 62 10.37 3.10 -2.78
N ARG A 63 9.40 2.99 -3.71
CA ARG A 63 9.06 4.08 -4.64
C ARG A 63 8.69 5.38 -3.94
N TRP A 64 8.10 5.31 -2.75
CA TRP A 64 7.60 6.46 -1.99
C TRP A 64 8.42 6.78 -0.72
N GLY A 65 9.53 6.08 -0.49
CA GLY A 65 10.41 6.26 0.68
C GLY A 65 9.77 5.85 2.01
N LEU A 66 8.88 4.84 1.99
CA LEU A 66 8.09 4.40 3.13
C LEU A 66 8.55 3.07 3.75
N GLU A 67 9.60 2.44 3.22
CA GLU A 67 10.06 1.11 3.63
C GLU A 67 10.51 1.01 5.10
N LYS A 68 10.83 2.15 5.73
CA LYS A 68 11.22 2.24 7.14
C LYS A 68 10.05 2.58 8.07
N GLU A 69 8.93 3.02 7.49
CA GLU A 69 7.76 3.54 8.21
C GLU A 69 6.59 2.53 8.21
N VAL A 70 6.47 1.75 7.13
CA VAL A 70 5.40 0.78 6.92
C VAL A 70 5.96 -0.63 6.92
N LYS A 71 5.30 -1.53 7.65
CA LYS A 71 5.62 -2.97 7.69
C LYS A 71 4.57 -3.79 6.95
N VAL A 72 4.87 -5.05 6.69
CA VAL A 72 3.97 -5.98 6.02
C VAL A 72 3.26 -6.86 7.06
N ASN A 73 1.92 -6.94 6.99
CA ASN A 73 1.13 -7.94 7.70
C ASN A 73 0.93 -9.14 6.75
N ILE A 74 1.45 -10.32 7.07
CA ILE A 74 1.41 -11.46 6.15
C ILE A 74 0.24 -12.38 6.54
N GLU A 75 -0.72 -12.54 5.65
CA GLU A 75 -1.77 -13.58 5.73
C GLU A 75 -1.31 -14.84 4.98
N ALA A 76 -1.71 -16.02 5.47
CA ALA A 76 -1.29 -17.31 4.92
C ALA A 76 -2.20 -17.89 3.81
N ASN A 77 -3.44 -17.40 3.68
CA ASN A 77 -4.43 -17.91 2.72
C ASN A 77 -4.05 -17.66 1.26
#